data_AF-A0ABD4UUU6-F1
#
_entry.id   AF-A0ABD4UUU6-F1
#
_cell.length_a   1.000
_cell.length_b   1.000
_cell.length_c   1.000
_cell.angle_alpha   90.00
_cell.angle_beta   90.00
_cell.angle_gamma   90.00
#
_symmetry.space_group_name_H-M   'P 1'
#
loop_
_entity.id
_entity.type
_entity.pdbx_description
1 polymer ?
#
loop_
_entity_poly.entity_id
_entity_poly.type
_entity_poly.pdbx_seq_one_letter_code
_entity_poly.pdbx_strand_id
1 'polypeptide(L)'
;MIRTIADLLSGILREELPKLDKVPVKHGPTIGDMYEGLSADLLNRALPDGLGLRVVSGFARDGRGQMSGQLDCMVVRGEGKRLPYTNAHVWHVRDIIAIIEVKKNLHSAELHDAFAQLKTVSAIEHPYYQGEAASSDAPDRNLAPSLRTFAEMSGKIVSDRKSLSALPHEEEAVFRAIALEQVSAIRVILGLHGFKSEQTFRSSLVDYIQTNLGNIGFGPTDFPQLIISGGYSLAKANGRPFMTPLVDGWWPFYFSTPENPLGLLLEFIWTRLDEMYGLGEELWGEDLEIEVGRVLLSVRAVRTDGGSGWEARSHEVDNKSLNAIPTTEQWRPEIIELEEFVLLLRLCEGEEVRSDDPEIKSWLDSRGVDFSDVLSRLLKTRLVASSGHNLKLIAKECRLAMLPTGEYVAGENSTGRFDRWMYRQIEAAHKHPPNDGSM
;
A
#
# COMPACT_ATOMS: atom_id res chain seq x y z
N MET A 1 21.08 -13.09 -8.16
CA MET A 1 21.81 -11.81 -8.07
C MET A 1 21.07 -10.98 -7.04
N ILE A 2 21.74 -10.45 -6.02
CA ILE A 2 21.12 -9.61 -4.99
C ILE A 2 21.05 -8.19 -5.56
N ARG A 3 19.85 -7.66 -5.77
CA ARG A 3 19.63 -6.29 -6.27
C ARG A 3 19.07 -5.38 -5.18
N THR A 4 18.33 -5.95 -4.22
CA THR A 4 17.66 -5.21 -3.15
C THR A 4 18.01 -5.76 -1.76
N ILE A 5 17.67 -5.01 -0.71
CA ILE A 5 17.71 -5.52 0.68
C ILE A 5 16.77 -6.71 0.83
N ALA A 6 15.59 -6.68 0.20
CA ALA A 6 14.67 -7.81 0.20
C ALA A 6 15.28 -9.09 -0.40
N ASP A 7 16.08 -8.98 -1.46
CA ASP A 7 16.79 -10.14 -2.04
C ASP A 7 17.82 -10.73 -1.09
N LEU A 8 18.54 -9.86 -0.36
CA LEU A 8 19.52 -10.27 0.64
C LEU A 8 18.82 -11.02 1.79
N LEU A 9 17.76 -10.45 2.35
CA LEU A 9 16.99 -11.06 3.44
C LEU A 9 16.34 -12.38 2.98
N SER A 10 15.83 -12.44 1.76
CA SER A 10 15.29 -13.69 1.18
C SER A 10 16.38 -14.74 0.99
N GLY A 11 17.62 -14.33 0.71
CA GLY A 11 18.79 -15.20 0.72
C GLY A 11 19.06 -15.81 2.10
N ILE A 12 19.08 -14.98 3.15
CA ILE A 12 19.26 -15.41 4.55
C ILE A 12 18.13 -16.37 4.95
N LEU A 13 16.88 -15.99 4.70
CA LEU A 13 15.71 -16.81 5.03
C LEU A 13 15.78 -18.21 4.38
N ARG A 14 16.18 -18.27 3.10
CA ARG A 14 16.34 -19.53 2.37
C ARG A 14 17.41 -20.44 2.99
N GLU A 15 18.44 -19.86 3.61
CA GLU A 15 19.49 -20.62 4.28
C GLU A 15 19.09 -21.07 5.70
N GLU A 16 18.39 -20.21 6.44
CA GLU A 16 18.04 -20.46 7.84
C GLU A 16 16.82 -21.39 8.00
N LEU A 17 15.80 -21.29 7.16
CA LEU A 17 14.59 -22.13 7.29
C LEU A 17 14.89 -23.64 7.33
N PRO A 18 15.72 -24.20 6.41
CA PRO A 18 16.08 -25.62 6.47
C PRO A 18 16.87 -26.01 7.73
N LYS A 19 17.57 -25.07 8.37
CA LYS A 19 18.27 -25.31 9.65
C LYS A 19 17.25 -25.42 10.78
N LEU A 20 16.31 -24.47 10.86
CA LEU A 20 15.22 -24.49 11.84
C LEU A 20 14.36 -25.75 11.72
N ASP A 21 14.04 -26.17 10.49
CA ASP A 21 13.24 -27.38 10.22
C ASP A 21 13.88 -28.68 10.70
N LYS A 22 15.22 -28.74 10.75
CA LYS A 22 15.96 -29.93 11.17
C LYS A 22 16.16 -30.02 12.68
N VAL A 23 15.83 -28.97 13.43
CA VAL A 23 15.95 -28.99 14.88
C VAL A 23 14.94 -30.00 15.45
N PRO A 24 15.37 -31.01 16.23
CA PRO A 24 14.51 -32.09 16.70
C PRO A 24 13.63 -31.68 17.91
N VAL A 25 13.08 -30.46 17.90
CA VAL A 25 12.16 -29.95 18.92
C VAL A 25 10.72 -30.25 18.49
N LYS A 26 9.93 -30.79 19.42
CA LYS A 26 8.49 -31.08 19.20
C LYS A 26 7.56 -30.18 20.01
N HIS A 27 8.11 -29.34 20.87
CA HIS A 27 7.35 -28.43 21.71
C HIS A 27 6.87 -27.23 20.88
N GLY A 28 5.56 -27.16 20.63
CA GLY A 28 4.94 -26.15 19.76
C GLY A 28 5.36 -24.70 20.08
N PRO A 29 5.27 -24.23 21.33
CA PRO A 29 5.70 -22.88 21.70
C PRO A 29 7.17 -22.59 21.37
N THR A 30 8.07 -23.55 21.62
CA THR A 30 9.50 -23.37 21.31
C THR A 30 9.74 -23.31 19.80
N ILE A 31 8.95 -24.04 19.00
CA ILE A 31 8.98 -23.89 17.54
C ILE A 31 8.50 -22.49 17.15
N GLY A 32 7.44 -21.97 17.77
CA GLY A 32 7.00 -20.58 17.60
C GLY A 32 8.13 -19.58 17.84
N ASP A 33 8.73 -19.63 19.04
CA ASP A 33 9.83 -18.75 19.45
C ASP A 33 11.01 -18.73 18.44
N MET A 34 11.34 -19.88 17.84
CA MET A 34 12.41 -19.98 16.85
C MET A 34 12.09 -19.19 15.57
N TYR A 35 10.85 -19.28 15.09
CA TYR A 35 10.40 -18.63 13.85
C TYR A 35 10.15 -17.14 14.08
N GLU A 36 9.62 -16.79 15.24
CA GLU A 36 9.51 -15.41 15.72
C GLU A 36 10.89 -14.75 15.84
N GLY A 37 11.86 -15.44 16.43
CA GLY A 37 13.24 -14.96 16.57
C GLY A 37 13.92 -14.69 15.22
N LEU A 38 13.77 -15.61 14.25
CA LEU A 38 14.27 -15.40 12.89
C LEU A 38 13.59 -14.21 12.21
N SER A 39 12.27 -14.10 12.35
CA SER A 39 11.50 -12.99 11.76
C SER A 39 11.92 -11.64 12.36
N ALA A 40 12.14 -11.60 13.67
CA ALA A 40 12.63 -10.40 14.36
C ALA A 40 14.06 -10.03 13.95
N ASP A 41 14.96 -11.00 13.77
CA ASP A 41 16.33 -10.74 13.29
C ASP A 41 16.32 -10.14 11.87
N LEU A 42 15.52 -10.71 10.96
CA LEU A 42 15.39 -10.19 9.59
C LEU A 42 14.84 -8.76 9.59
N LEU A 43 13.81 -8.46 10.38
CA LEU A 43 13.25 -7.12 10.50
C LEU A 43 14.24 -6.13 11.09
N ASN A 44 14.97 -6.50 12.15
CA ASN A 44 15.98 -5.61 12.75
C ASN A 44 17.08 -5.21 11.75
N ARG A 45 17.46 -6.12 10.83
CA ARG A 45 18.45 -5.83 9.78
C ARG A 45 17.93 -4.89 8.69
N ALA A 46 16.61 -4.78 8.55
CA ALA A 46 15.97 -4.04 7.46
C ALA A 46 15.47 -2.65 7.88
N LEU A 47 15.39 -2.39 9.19
CA LEU A 47 14.97 -1.09 9.70
C LEU A 47 16.12 -0.08 9.62
N PRO A 48 15.85 1.18 9.22
CA PRO A 48 16.87 2.22 9.23
C PRO A 48 17.37 2.52 10.64
N ASP A 49 18.69 2.68 10.77
CA ASP A 49 19.34 3.11 12.01
C ASP A 49 18.99 4.58 12.36
N GLY A 50 19.18 4.95 13.63
CA GLY A 50 19.04 6.34 14.08
C GLY A 50 17.60 6.84 14.31
N LEU A 51 16.57 6.06 13.91
CA LEU A 51 15.16 6.40 14.12
C LEU A 51 14.61 5.97 15.49
N GLY A 52 15.43 5.29 16.31
CA GLY A 52 15.00 4.78 17.62
C GLY A 52 13.94 3.68 17.54
N LEU A 53 13.87 2.99 16.40
CA LEU A 53 12.95 1.87 16.16
C LEU A 53 13.43 0.61 16.87
N ARG A 54 12.48 -0.22 17.28
CA ARG A 54 12.75 -1.51 17.92
C ARG A 54 11.80 -2.58 17.39
N VAL A 55 12.31 -3.80 17.26
CA VAL A 55 11.49 -5.00 17.05
C VAL A 55 11.34 -5.73 18.38
N VAL A 56 10.10 -5.92 18.83
CA VAL A 56 9.80 -6.46 20.18
C VAL A 56 8.58 -7.36 20.15
N SER A 57 8.47 -8.27 21.11
CA SER A 57 7.22 -8.96 21.45
C SER A 57 6.53 -8.30 22.65
N GLY A 58 5.21 -8.43 22.75
CA GLY A 58 4.48 -7.82 23.87
C GLY A 58 3.00 -7.63 23.65
N PHE A 59 2.45 -6.55 24.20
CA PHE A 59 1.02 -6.25 24.18
C PHE A 59 0.78 -4.82 23.69
N ALA A 60 -0.30 -4.62 22.94
CA ALA A 60 -0.81 -3.31 22.60
C ALA A 60 -1.86 -2.87 23.62
N ARG A 61 -1.88 -1.58 23.96
CA ARG A 61 -2.94 -0.97 24.76
C ARG A 61 -3.44 0.33 24.13
N ASP A 62 -4.71 0.63 24.32
CA ASP A 62 -5.26 1.96 24.03
C ASP A 62 -5.10 2.92 25.21
N GLY A 63 -5.51 4.18 24.99
CA GLY A 63 -5.58 5.21 26.03
C GLY A 63 -6.68 4.99 27.08
N ARG A 64 -7.53 3.96 26.94
CA ARG A 64 -8.65 3.63 27.84
C ARG A 64 -8.38 2.38 28.69
N GLY A 65 -7.21 1.75 28.54
CA GLY A 65 -6.80 0.58 29.29
C GLY A 65 -7.25 -0.75 28.70
N GLN A 66 -7.85 -0.77 27.49
CA GLN A 66 -8.03 -2.01 26.74
C GLN A 66 -6.68 -2.52 26.27
N MET A 67 -6.50 -3.84 26.28
CA MET A 67 -5.23 -4.48 25.97
C MET A 67 -5.45 -5.67 25.04
N SER A 68 -4.52 -5.88 24.11
CA SER A 68 -4.53 -7.02 23.20
C SER A 68 -4.12 -8.33 23.91
N GLY A 69 -4.25 -9.45 23.20
CA GLY A 69 -3.43 -10.62 23.49
C GLY A 69 -1.93 -10.35 23.27
N GLN A 70 -1.09 -11.35 23.53
CA GLN A 70 0.32 -11.26 23.19
C GLN A 70 0.47 -11.19 21.67
N LEU A 71 1.39 -10.34 21.23
CA LEU A 71 1.75 -10.11 19.83
C LEU A 71 3.20 -10.57 19.64
N ASP A 72 3.39 -11.39 18.62
CA ASP A 72 4.66 -12.08 18.34
C ASP A 72 5.78 -11.08 18.03
N CYS A 73 5.54 -10.19 17.06
CA CYS A 73 6.51 -9.22 16.61
C CYS A 73 5.84 -7.86 16.34
N MET A 74 6.42 -6.81 16.91
CA MET A 74 5.98 -5.43 16.73
C MET A 74 7.16 -4.55 16.36
N VAL A 75 7.00 -3.70 15.34
CA VAL A 75 7.90 -2.58 15.08
C VAL A 75 7.36 -1.37 15.82
N VAL A 76 8.15 -0.82 16.74
CA VAL A 76 7.71 0.22 17.68
C VAL A 76 8.70 1.39 17.75
N ARG A 77 8.21 2.54 18.20
CA ARG A 77 9.00 3.75 18.49
C ARG A 77 8.73 4.24 19.91
N GLY A 78 9.61 5.08 20.45
CA GLY A 78 9.44 5.59 21.82
C GLY A 78 9.66 4.49 22.86
N GLU A 79 9.09 4.60 24.07
CA GLU A 79 9.33 3.67 25.18
C GLU A 79 8.08 2.88 25.61
N GLY A 80 8.21 1.55 25.67
CA GLY A 80 7.19 0.66 26.20
C GLY A 80 7.30 0.46 27.71
N LYS A 81 6.19 0.11 28.35
CA LYS A 81 6.16 -0.22 29.78
C LYS A 81 6.48 -1.69 29.97
N ARG A 82 7.64 -2.00 30.54
CA ARG A 82 8.01 -3.38 30.91
C ARG A 82 7.02 -3.95 31.92
N LEU A 83 6.57 -5.18 31.69
CA LEU A 83 5.79 -5.93 32.67
C LEU A 83 6.71 -6.43 33.80
N PRO A 84 6.31 -6.30 35.08
CA PRO A 84 7.13 -6.77 36.19
C PRO A 84 7.52 -8.24 36.04
N TYR A 85 8.82 -8.53 36.23
CA TYR A 85 9.39 -9.88 36.20
C TYR A 85 9.28 -10.63 34.85
N THR A 86 9.02 -9.93 33.74
CA THR A 86 9.05 -10.53 32.39
C THR A 86 9.91 -9.72 31.42
N ASN A 87 10.13 -10.24 30.22
CA ASN A 87 10.76 -9.49 29.11
C ASN A 87 9.71 -8.81 28.21
N ALA A 88 8.42 -9.04 28.44
CA ALA A 88 7.34 -8.47 27.66
C ALA A 88 7.11 -7.00 28.03
N HIS A 89 6.75 -6.21 27.02
CA HIS A 89 6.46 -4.80 27.16
C HIS A 89 5.04 -4.50 26.70
N VAL A 90 4.42 -3.51 27.33
CA VAL A 90 3.12 -2.96 26.92
C VAL A 90 3.36 -1.65 26.19
N TRP A 91 2.90 -1.60 24.95
CA TRP A 91 3.05 -0.46 24.04
C TRP A 91 1.72 0.21 23.81
N HIS A 92 1.74 1.54 23.77
CA HIS A 92 0.55 2.29 23.39
C HIS A 92 0.36 2.19 21.87
N VAL A 93 -0.86 1.99 21.38
CA VAL A 93 -1.15 1.78 19.93
C VAL A 93 -0.52 2.85 19.01
N ARG A 94 -0.51 4.12 19.41
CA ARG A 94 0.15 5.25 18.70
C ARG A 94 1.66 5.10 18.44
N ASP A 95 2.31 4.23 19.22
CA ASP A 95 3.75 4.00 19.23
C ASP A 95 4.11 2.69 18.50
N ILE A 96 3.10 1.98 17.98
CA ILE A 96 3.25 0.77 17.18
C ILE A 96 3.12 1.13 15.69
N ILE A 97 4.11 0.76 14.91
CA ILE A 97 4.19 1.02 13.46
C ILE A 97 3.66 -0.19 12.68
N ALA A 98 4.10 -1.39 13.07
CA ALA A 98 3.67 -2.64 12.46
C ALA A 98 3.52 -3.74 13.50
N ILE A 99 2.62 -4.68 13.25
CA ILE A 99 2.37 -5.90 14.03
C ILE A 99 2.43 -7.06 13.04
N ILE A 100 3.26 -8.05 13.35
CA ILE A 100 3.50 -9.23 12.54
C ILE A 100 3.17 -10.46 13.37
N GLU A 101 2.10 -11.16 12.98
CA GLU A 101 1.72 -12.47 13.52
C GLU A 101 2.49 -13.54 12.75
N VAL A 102 3.32 -14.32 13.42
CA VAL A 102 4.26 -15.26 12.79
C VAL A 102 3.71 -16.68 12.87
N LYS A 103 3.69 -17.38 11.73
CA LYS A 103 3.34 -18.80 11.65
C LYS A 103 4.43 -19.57 10.93
N LYS A 104 4.80 -20.73 11.48
CA LYS A 104 5.66 -21.69 10.76
C LYS A 104 5.01 -22.11 9.44
N ASN A 105 3.80 -22.64 9.51
CA ASN A 105 3.01 -23.00 8.35
C ASN A 105 1.72 -22.18 8.37
N LEU A 106 1.39 -21.55 7.25
CA LEU A 106 0.14 -20.84 7.08
C LEU A 106 -0.75 -21.59 6.08
N HIS A 107 -1.60 -22.47 6.59
CA HIS A 107 -2.70 -23.08 5.84
C HIS A 107 -4.03 -22.47 6.31
N SER A 108 -5.16 -23.02 5.87
CA SER A 108 -6.48 -22.40 6.10
C SER A 108 -6.80 -22.17 7.58
N ALA A 109 -6.51 -23.14 8.45
CA ALA A 109 -6.78 -22.99 9.88
C ALA A 109 -5.93 -21.87 10.49
N GLU A 110 -4.62 -21.88 10.24
CA GLU A 110 -3.71 -20.87 10.77
C GLU A 110 -3.98 -19.49 10.18
N LEU A 111 -4.43 -19.41 8.92
CA LEU A 111 -4.89 -18.17 8.28
C LEU A 111 -6.08 -17.59 9.04
N HIS A 112 -7.09 -18.41 9.33
CA HIS A 112 -8.29 -17.95 10.04
C HIS A 112 -7.95 -17.48 11.45
N ASP A 113 -7.12 -18.24 12.17
CA ASP A 113 -6.69 -17.92 13.53
C ASP A 113 -5.88 -16.62 13.57
N ALA A 114 -4.90 -16.47 12.69
CA ALA A 114 -4.07 -15.27 12.59
C ALA A 114 -4.89 -14.03 12.19
N PHE A 115 -5.85 -14.19 11.27
CA PHE A 115 -6.77 -13.11 10.90
C PHE A 115 -7.62 -12.67 12.10
N ALA A 116 -8.19 -13.64 12.84
CA ALA A 116 -8.97 -13.36 14.04
C ALA A 116 -8.14 -12.66 15.12
N GLN A 117 -6.88 -13.06 15.31
CA GLN A 117 -5.96 -12.44 16.26
C GLN A 117 -5.69 -10.97 15.89
N LEU A 118 -5.33 -10.66 14.65
CA LEU A 118 -5.07 -9.29 14.19
C LEU A 118 -6.32 -8.41 14.15
N LYS A 119 -7.51 -9.00 14.10
CA LYS A 119 -8.78 -8.30 14.27
C LYS A 119 -9.01 -7.84 15.71
N THR A 120 -8.47 -8.55 16.72
CA THR A 120 -8.53 -8.06 18.11
C THR A 120 -7.74 -6.76 18.28
N VAL A 121 -6.66 -6.59 17.51
CA VAL A 121 -5.87 -5.35 17.48
C VAL A 121 -6.69 -4.21 16.87
N SER A 122 -7.35 -4.41 15.72
CA SER A 122 -8.19 -3.35 15.13
C SER A 122 -9.36 -2.95 16.03
N ALA A 123 -9.91 -3.91 16.79
CA ALA A 123 -10.95 -3.62 17.78
C ALA A 123 -10.48 -2.68 18.91
N ILE A 124 -9.16 -2.61 19.17
CA ILE A 124 -8.56 -1.69 20.14
C ILE A 124 -8.17 -0.36 19.47
N GLU A 125 -7.56 -0.43 18.28
CA GLU A 125 -7.09 0.75 17.56
C GLU A 125 -8.22 1.63 17.03
N HIS A 126 -9.26 1.03 16.41
CA HIS A 126 -10.31 1.79 15.75
C HIS A 126 -11.06 2.72 16.72
N PRO A 127 -11.53 2.26 17.90
CA PRO A 127 -12.19 3.15 18.85
C PRO A 127 -11.25 4.21 19.42
N TYR A 128 -9.96 3.91 19.60
CA TYR A 128 -8.96 4.89 20.02
C TYR A 128 -8.82 6.01 18.99
N TYR A 129 -8.70 5.65 17.71
CA TYR A 129 -8.55 6.64 16.66
C TYR A 129 -9.86 7.37 16.34
N GLN A 130 -11.02 6.75 16.50
CA GLN A 130 -12.32 7.36 16.20
C GLN A 130 -12.93 8.14 17.38
N GLY A 131 -12.49 7.88 18.62
CA GLY A 131 -13.08 8.46 19.83
C GLY A 131 -12.55 9.85 20.21
N GLU A 132 -13.30 10.54 21.08
CA GLU A 132 -12.94 11.86 21.66
C GLU A 132 -11.62 11.84 22.45
N ALA A 133 -11.14 10.68 22.90
CA ALA A 133 -9.84 10.53 23.58
C ALA A 133 -8.64 10.88 22.68
N ALA A 134 -8.86 11.07 21.38
CA ALA A 134 -7.88 11.65 20.47
C ALA A 134 -7.60 13.14 20.73
N SER A 135 -8.40 13.84 21.54
CA SER A 135 -8.48 15.31 21.55
C SER A 135 -7.81 16.05 22.72
N SER A 136 -6.68 15.58 23.25
CA SER A 136 -5.85 16.45 24.12
C SER A 136 -4.34 16.27 24.00
N ASP A 137 -3.85 15.09 23.60
CA ASP A 137 -2.40 14.80 23.49
C ASP A 137 -1.98 14.22 22.12
N ALA A 138 -2.86 14.21 21.12
CA ALA A 138 -2.50 13.75 19.78
C ALA A 138 -1.88 14.91 18.98
N PRO A 139 -0.59 14.86 18.61
CA PRO A 139 -0.05 15.83 17.67
C PRO A 139 -0.81 15.67 16.34
N ASP A 140 -1.42 16.76 15.92
CA ASP A 140 -1.79 17.12 14.55
C ASP A 140 -1.97 15.92 13.61
N ARG A 141 -3.19 15.35 13.55
CA ARG A 141 -3.50 14.33 12.54
C ARG A 141 -3.56 14.98 11.17
N ASN A 142 -2.40 15.10 10.55
CA ASN A 142 -2.29 15.57 9.19
C ASN A 142 -3.02 14.60 8.25
N LEU A 143 -4.21 14.98 7.79
CA LEU A 143 -5.00 14.19 6.82
C LEU A 143 -4.50 14.34 5.39
N ALA A 144 -3.52 15.21 5.12
CA ALA A 144 -3.04 15.47 3.77
C ALA A 144 -2.63 14.19 3.01
N PRO A 145 -1.93 13.20 3.62
CA PRO A 145 -1.63 11.96 2.92
C PRO A 145 -2.91 11.20 2.54
N SER A 146 -3.93 11.15 3.41
CA SER A 146 -5.18 10.41 3.11
C SER A 146 -6.03 11.11 2.07
N LEU A 147 -6.06 12.44 2.10
CA LEU A 147 -6.74 13.25 1.08
C LEU A 147 -6.08 13.07 -0.28
N ARG A 148 -4.74 13.03 -0.32
CA ARG A 148 -3.98 12.74 -1.54
C ARG A 148 -4.29 11.35 -2.07
N THR A 149 -4.16 10.32 -1.25
CA THR A 149 -4.48 8.93 -1.63
C THR A 149 -5.91 8.81 -2.15
N PHE A 150 -6.88 9.43 -1.48
CA PHE A 150 -8.27 9.44 -1.95
C PHE A 150 -8.40 10.12 -3.32
N ALA A 151 -7.68 11.23 -3.54
CA ALA A 151 -7.68 11.92 -4.82
C ALA A 151 -7.05 11.09 -5.94
N GLU A 152 -5.97 10.36 -5.67
CA GLU A 152 -5.34 9.42 -6.61
C GLU A 152 -6.32 8.31 -6.98
N MET A 153 -6.99 7.71 -5.99
CA MET A 153 -7.93 6.62 -6.22
C MET A 153 -9.21 7.07 -6.94
N SER A 154 -9.77 8.22 -6.57
CA SER A 154 -11.08 8.68 -7.05
C SER A 154 -11.02 9.67 -8.22
N GLY A 155 -9.90 10.34 -8.43
CA GLY A 155 -9.78 11.49 -9.35
C GLY A 155 -10.43 12.77 -8.82
N LYS A 156 -10.80 12.82 -7.52
CA LYS A 156 -11.52 13.94 -6.89
C LYS A 156 -10.76 14.54 -5.72
N ILE A 157 -10.73 15.85 -5.62
CA ILE A 157 -10.09 16.57 -4.53
C ILE A 157 -11.12 16.98 -3.48
N VAL A 158 -10.83 16.62 -2.23
CA VAL A 158 -11.56 17.09 -1.05
C VAL A 158 -10.72 18.19 -0.39
N SER A 159 -11.15 19.44 -0.54
CA SER A 159 -10.35 20.61 -0.13
C SER A 159 -10.64 21.11 1.29
N ASP A 160 -11.78 20.74 1.87
CA ASP A 160 -12.19 21.20 3.20
C ASP A 160 -13.15 20.20 3.90
N ARG A 161 -13.50 20.48 5.17
CA ARG A 161 -14.45 19.63 5.91
C ARG A 161 -15.86 19.63 5.31
N LYS A 162 -16.28 20.67 4.60
CA LYS A 162 -17.63 20.76 4.02
C LYS A 162 -17.76 19.84 2.81
N SER A 163 -16.76 19.86 1.93
CA SER A 163 -16.63 18.95 0.79
C SER A 163 -16.53 17.50 1.23
N LEU A 164 -15.84 17.22 2.35
CA LEU A 164 -15.83 15.88 2.93
C LEU A 164 -17.23 15.40 3.33
N SER A 165 -18.00 16.24 4.03
CA SER A 165 -19.38 15.91 4.42
C SER A 165 -20.37 15.84 3.26
N ALA A 166 -19.97 16.32 2.07
CA ALA A 166 -20.78 16.30 0.85
C ALA A 166 -20.47 15.09 -0.04
N LEU A 167 -19.49 14.26 0.32
CA LEU A 167 -19.17 13.05 -0.44
C LEU A 167 -20.36 12.09 -0.46
N PRO A 168 -20.61 11.39 -1.58
CA PRO A 168 -21.47 10.23 -1.60
C PRO A 168 -21.02 9.20 -0.54
N HIS A 169 -21.98 8.45 0.01
CA HIS A 169 -21.70 7.48 1.08
C HIS A 169 -20.56 6.51 0.73
N GLU A 170 -20.51 6.03 -0.51
CA GLU A 170 -19.48 5.11 -1.01
C GLU A 170 -18.08 5.71 -0.92
N GLU A 171 -17.94 6.96 -1.35
CA GLU A 171 -16.68 7.69 -1.35
C GLU A 171 -16.26 8.10 0.07
N GLU A 172 -17.21 8.54 0.89
CA GLU A 172 -16.98 8.88 2.29
C GLU A 172 -16.46 7.66 3.06
N ALA A 173 -17.04 6.49 2.84
CA ALA A 173 -16.63 5.24 3.48
C ALA A 173 -15.20 4.83 3.07
N VAL A 174 -14.86 4.96 1.78
CA VAL A 174 -13.49 4.72 1.28
C VAL A 174 -12.50 5.70 1.91
N PHE A 175 -12.81 7.00 1.93
CA PHE A 175 -11.94 8.00 2.58
C PHE A 175 -11.72 7.68 4.06
N ARG A 176 -12.79 7.37 4.80
CA ARG A 176 -12.69 7.02 6.23
C ARG A 176 -11.84 5.77 6.46
N ALA A 177 -11.92 4.78 5.57
CA ALA A 177 -11.09 3.59 5.63
C ALA A 177 -9.59 3.94 5.46
N ILE A 178 -9.26 4.71 4.42
CA ILE A 178 -7.88 5.17 4.16
C ILE A 178 -7.34 6.02 5.33
N ALA A 179 -8.15 6.94 5.85
CA ALA A 179 -7.78 7.81 6.97
C ALA A 179 -7.51 7.04 8.26
N LEU A 180 -8.27 5.98 8.51
CA LEU A 180 -8.03 5.10 9.63
C LEU A 180 -6.75 4.28 9.44
N GLU A 181 -6.55 3.71 8.25
CA GLU A 181 -5.36 2.93 7.95
C GLU A 181 -4.06 3.73 7.97
N GLN A 182 -4.10 5.04 7.67
CA GLN A 182 -2.94 5.94 7.81
C GLN A 182 -2.38 5.96 9.24
N VAL A 183 -3.24 5.83 10.25
CA VAL A 183 -2.83 5.98 11.66
C VAL A 183 -2.75 4.65 12.41
N SER A 184 -3.49 3.64 11.99
CA SER A 184 -3.41 2.28 12.54
C SER A 184 -2.08 1.61 12.22
N ALA A 185 -1.69 0.64 13.05
CA ALA A 185 -0.52 -0.20 12.77
C ALA A 185 -0.72 -1.00 11.46
N ILE A 186 0.38 -1.22 10.74
CA ILE A 186 0.42 -2.17 9.62
C ILE A 186 0.29 -3.57 10.21
N ARG A 187 -0.74 -4.31 9.83
CA ARG A 187 -0.98 -5.67 10.31
C ARG A 187 -0.58 -6.68 9.26
N VAL A 188 0.31 -7.58 9.63
CA VAL A 188 0.93 -8.58 8.75
C VAL A 188 0.71 -9.97 9.34
N ILE A 189 0.32 -10.93 8.51
CA ILE A 189 0.43 -12.36 8.82
C ILE A 189 1.62 -12.90 8.04
N LEU A 190 2.61 -13.47 8.73
CA LEU A 190 3.83 -14.01 8.14
C LEU A 190 3.90 -15.53 8.29
N GLY A 191 3.50 -16.25 7.26
CA GLY A 191 3.70 -17.68 7.12
C GLY A 191 5.02 -18.00 6.42
N LEU A 192 6.02 -18.53 7.13
CA LEU A 192 7.32 -18.87 6.51
C LEU A 192 7.22 -20.06 5.54
N HIS A 193 6.22 -20.93 5.75
CA HIS A 193 5.75 -21.93 4.80
C HIS A 193 4.23 -21.80 4.64
N GLY A 194 3.65 -22.46 3.63
CA GLY A 194 2.20 -22.52 3.50
C GLY A 194 1.70 -23.07 2.17
N PHE A 195 0.77 -22.37 1.54
CA PHE A 195 0.08 -22.84 0.34
C PHE A 195 1.05 -23.14 -0.81
N LYS A 196 0.73 -24.19 -1.57
CA LYS A 196 1.56 -24.65 -2.71
C LYS A 196 1.28 -23.90 -4.01
N SER A 197 0.18 -23.16 -4.08
CA SER A 197 -0.19 -22.37 -5.24
C SER A 197 -0.93 -21.10 -4.82
N GLU A 198 -0.78 -20.06 -5.63
CA GLU A 198 -1.50 -18.79 -5.47
C GLU A 198 -3.02 -19.00 -5.51
N GLN A 199 -3.53 -19.84 -6.41
CA GLN A 199 -4.96 -20.14 -6.50
C GLN A 199 -5.51 -20.71 -5.18
N THR A 200 -4.84 -21.71 -4.60
CA THR A 200 -5.31 -22.32 -3.34
C THR A 200 -5.26 -21.34 -2.16
N PHE A 201 -4.29 -20.42 -2.17
CA PHE A 201 -4.19 -19.40 -1.14
C PHE A 201 -5.34 -18.39 -1.26
N ARG A 202 -5.61 -17.93 -2.48
CA ARG A 202 -6.76 -17.04 -2.81
C ARG A 202 -8.08 -17.67 -2.37
N SER A 203 -8.33 -18.92 -2.76
CA SER A 203 -9.57 -19.65 -2.40
C SER A 203 -9.74 -19.74 -0.89
N SER A 204 -8.68 -20.06 -0.14
CA SER A 204 -8.79 -20.16 1.32
C SER A 204 -9.23 -18.85 1.99
N LEU A 205 -8.77 -17.69 1.51
CA LEU A 205 -9.23 -16.41 2.05
C LEU A 205 -10.69 -16.12 1.64
N VAL A 206 -11.05 -16.41 0.39
CA VAL A 206 -12.43 -16.23 -0.10
C VAL A 206 -13.41 -17.08 0.72
N ASP A 207 -13.09 -18.35 0.95
CA ASP A 207 -13.90 -19.27 1.75
C ASP A 207 -14.08 -18.76 3.20
N TYR A 208 -13.02 -18.21 3.79
CA TYR A 208 -13.06 -17.60 5.11
C TYR A 208 -14.03 -16.41 5.17
N ILE A 209 -13.98 -15.53 4.18
CA ILE A 209 -14.86 -14.35 4.10
C ILE A 209 -16.29 -14.79 3.86
N GLN A 210 -16.53 -15.75 2.97
CA GLN A 210 -17.86 -16.29 2.68
C GLN A 210 -18.53 -16.90 3.92
N THR A 211 -17.76 -17.63 4.74
CA THR A 211 -18.24 -18.20 6.00
C THR A 211 -18.59 -17.15 7.05
N ASN A 212 -18.13 -15.91 6.86
CA ASN A 212 -18.31 -14.79 7.78
C ASN A 212 -19.17 -13.65 7.21
N LEU A 213 -19.94 -13.90 6.14
CA LEU A 213 -20.86 -12.90 5.60
C LEU A 213 -21.86 -12.44 6.67
N GLY A 214 -22.05 -11.12 6.76
CA GLY A 214 -22.92 -10.49 7.75
C GLY A 214 -22.32 -10.33 9.14
N ASN A 215 -21.15 -10.91 9.43
CA ASN A 215 -20.47 -10.70 10.70
C ASN A 215 -19.71 -9.36 10.70
N ILE A 216 -19.71 -8.68 11.85
CA ILE A 216 -18.93 -7.45 12.05
C ILE A 216 -17.43 -7.76 12.00
N GLY A 217 -16.66 -6.81 11.47
CA GLY A 217 -15.20 -6.87 11.47
C GLY A 217 -14.60 -7.64 10.30
N PHE A 218 -15.24 -7.52 9.15
CA PHE A 218 -14.79 -8.01 7.83
C PHE A 218 -14.85 -6.86 6.80
N GLY A 219 -14.78 -5.61 7.26
CA GLY A 219 -14.61 -4.47 6.37
C GLY A 219 -13.16 -4.35 5.91
N PRO A 220 -12.86 -3.56 4.86
CA PRO A 220 -11.50 -3.39 4.37
C PRO A 220 -10.53 -2.95 5.47
N THR A 221 -10.95 -2.11 6.41
CA THR A 221 -10.13 -1.68 7.56
C THR A 221 -9.78 -2.80 8.52
N ASP A 222 -10.50 -3.92 8.54
CA ASP A 222 -10.21 -5.04 9.44
C ASP A 222 -9.21 -6.02 8.84
N PHE A 223 -9.06 -6.03 7.51
CA PHE A 223 -8.11 -6.91 6.82
C PHE A 223 -6.67 -6.54 7.19
N PRO A 224 -5.79 -7.53 7.40
CA PRO A 224 -4.36 -7.31 7.39
C PRO A 224 -3.93 -6.62 6.09
N GLN A 225 -2.97 -5.71 6.18
CA GLN A 225 -2.38 -5.07 5.01
C GLN A 225 -1.62 -6.08 4.14
N LEU A 226 -1.01 -7.09 4.78
CA LEU A 226 -0.24 -8.12 4.09
C LEU A 226 -0.44 -9.50 4.75
N ILE A 227 -0.60 -10.53 3.93
CA ILE A 227 -0.63 -11.94 4.36
C ILE A 227 0.34 -12.70 3.47
N ILE A 228 1.38 -13.26 4.07
CA ILE A 228 2.41 -14.03 3.38
C ILE A 228 2.20 -15.51 3.69
N SER A 229 2.19 -16.35 2.65
CA SER A 229 2.16 -17.80 2.77
C SER A 229 3.28 -18.41 1.93
N GLY A 230 4.45 -18.60 2.54
CA GLY A 230 5.65 -19.06 1.85
C GLY A 230 6.07 -18.09 0.76
N GLY A 231 5.90 -18.50 -0.51
CA GLY A 231 6.28 -17.72 -1.68
C GLY A 231 5.16 -16.86 -2.29
N TYR A 232 4.00 -16.78 -1.66
CA TYR A 232 2.85 -16.01 -2.15
C TYR A 232 2.42 -14.96 -1.13
N SER A 233 1.91 -13.84 -1.63
CA SER A 233 1.40 -12.74 -0.80
C SER A 233 -0.01 -12.35 -1.22
N LEU A 234 -0.83 -11.98 -0.25
CA LEU A 234 -2.04 -11.17 -0.46
C LEU A 234 -1.80 -9.80 0.18
N ALA A 235 -2.01 -8.74 -0.58
CA ALA A 235 -1.66 -7.40 -0.16
C ALA A 235 -2.81 -6.42 -0.44
N LYS A 236 -2.91 -5.41 0.43
CA LYS A 236 -3.91 -4.37 0.33
C LYS A 236 -3.46 -3.22 -0.55
N ALA A 237 -4.36 -2.76 -1.42
CA ALA A 237 -4.19 -1.59 -2.26
C ALA A 237 -4.93 -0.37 -1.67
N ASN A 238 -4.45 0.10 -0.51
CA ASN A 238 -4.98 1.27 0.21
C ASN A 238 -4.28 2.59 -0.13
N GLY A 239 -3.43 2.58 -1.16
CA GLY A 239 -2.58 3.66 -1.60
C GLY A 239 -1.22 3.75 -0.90
N ARG A 240 -0.87 2.78 -0.04
CA ARG A 240 0.32 2.83 0.83
C ARG A 240 0.88 1.44 1.13
N PRO A 241 1.79 0.90 0.29
CA PRO A 241 2.40 1.53 -0.89
C PRO A 241 1.53 1.36 -2.15
N PHE A 242 0.75 0.27 -2.20
CA PHE A 242 0.05 -0.14 -3.41
C PHE A 242 -1.25 0.63 -3.58
N MET A 243 -1.49 1.14 -4.79
CA MET A 243 -2.68 1.92 -5.14
C MET A 243 -3.42 1.27 -6.29
N THR A 244 -4.75 1.22 -6.18
CA THR A 244 -5.64 0.89 -7.29
C THR A 244 -6.71 1.96 -7.40
N PRO A 245 -7.03 2.46 -8.60
CA PRO A 245 -8.13 3.40 -8.77
C PRO A 245 -9.48 2.77 -8.43
N LEU A 246 -10.44 3.60 -8.05
CA LEU A 246 -11.84 3.20 -8.00
C LEU A 246 -12.34 2.93 -9.43
N VAL A 247 -13.07 1.83 -9.59
CA VAL A 247 -13.66 1.40 -10.88
C VAL A 247 -15.15 1.25 -10.67
N ASP A 248 -15.95 2.16 -11.25
CA ASP A 248 -17.42 2.15 -11.15
C ASP A 248 -17.94 2.02 -9.70
N GLY A 249 -17.31 2.74 -8.76
CA GLY A 249 -17.63 2.71 -7.33
C GLY A 249 -17.07 1.50 -6.56
N TRP A 250 -16.45 0.54 -7.25
CA TRP A 250 -15.73 -0.57 -6.63
C TRP A 250 -14.28 -0.19 -6.36
N TRP A 251 -13.80 -0.54 -5.17
CA TRP A 251 -12.40 -0.44 -4.78
C TRP A 251 -11.74 -1.83 -4.88
N PRO A 252 -10.84 -2.08 -5.85
CA PRO A 252 -10.02 -3.30 -5.93
C PRO A 252 -8.97 -3.41 -4.81
N PHE A 253 -9.44 -3.48 -3.56
CA PHE A 253 -8.61 -3.23 -2.39
C PHE A 253 -7.63 -4.35 -2.04
N TYR A 254 -7.75 -5.56 -2.62
CA TYR A 254 -6.91 -6.70 -2.25
C TYR A 254 -6.47 -7.47 -3.48
N PHE A 255 -5.18 -7.75 -3.60
CA PHE A 255 -4.57 -8.47 -4.70
C PHE A 255 -3.65 -9.57 -4.20
N SER A 256 -3.30 -10.51 -5.10
CA SER A 256 -2.27 -11.52 -4.84
C SER A 256 -1.08 -11.36 -5.77
N THR A 257 0.07 -11.83 -5.32
CA THR A 257 1.28 -11.91 -6.14
C THR A 257 2.22 -13.01 -5.64
N PRO A 258 2.95 -13.70 -6.53
CA PRO A 258 4.07 -14.58 -6.18
C PRO A 258 5.41 -13.83 -6.04
N GLU A 259 5.40 -12.50 -6.13
CA GLU A 259 6.60 -11.68 -6.02
C GLU A 259 7.21 -11.73 -4.62
N ASN A 260 8.50 -11.38 -4.50
CA ASN A 260 9.29 -11.55 -3.27
C ASN A 260 8.54 -11.02 -2.02
N PRO A 261 8.05 -11.90 -1.12
CA PRO A 261 7.19 -11.48 -0.01
C PRO A 261 7.87 -10.53 0.98
N LEU A 262 9.20 -10.64 1.14
CA LEU A 262 9.95 -9.70 1.97
C LEU A 262 10.06 -8.32 1.32
N GLY A 263 10.01 -8.23 -0.01
CA GLY A 263 9.91 -6.95 -0.73
C GLY A 263 8.65 -6.19 -0.30
N LEU A 264 7.49 -6.84 -0.46
CA LEU A 264 6.20 -6.27 -0.08
C LEU A 264 6.15 -5.88 1.41
N LEU A 265 6.69 -6.72 2.30
CA LEU A 265 6.76 -6.43 3.73
C LEU A 265 7.55 -5.14 4.00
N LEU A 266 8.73 -5.01 3.37
CA LEU A 266 9.55 -3.83 3.52
C LEU A 266 8.87 -2.61 2.92
N GLU A 267 8.24 -2.69 1.75
CA GLU A 267 7.54 -1.55 1.17
C GLU A 267 6.44 -1.01 2.09
N PHE A 268 5.61 -1.87 2.70
CA PHE A 268 4.62 -1.41 3.68
C PHE A 268 5.25 -0.66 4.85
N ILE A 269 6.29 -1.24 5.46
CA ILE A 269 6.95 -0.65 6.62
C ILE A 269 7.66 0.65 6.23
N TRP A 270 8.44 0.62 5.16
CA TRP A 270 9.25 1.74 4.68
C TRP A 270 8.39 2.90 4.16
N THR A 271 7.26 2.64 3.49
CA THR A 271 6.31 3.70 3.16
C THR A 271 5.78 4.38 4.40
N ARG A 272 5.41 3.63 5.45
CA ARG A 272 4.97 4.24 6.71
C ARG A 272 6.08 5.04 7.38
N LEU A 273 7.32 4.56 7.36
CA LEU A 273 8.45 5.30 7.91
C LEU A 273 8.74 6.57 7.10
N ASP A 274 8.69 6.51 5.77
CA ASP A 274 8.85 7.69 4.92
C ASP A 274 7.76 8.73 5.19
N GLU A 275 6.50 8.33 5.35
CA GLU A 275 5.42 9.24 5.73
C GLU A 275 5.63 9.89 7.10
N MET A 276 6.28 9.19 8.03
CA MET A 276 6.52 9.67 9.40
C MET A 276 7.77 10.53 9.53
N TYR A 277 8.82 10.24 8.75
CA TYR A 277 10.17 10.78 8.95
C TYR A 277 10.75 11.48 7.71
N GLY A 278 10.15 11.33 6.53
CA GLY A 278 10.66 11.89 5.27
C GLY A 278 12.02 11.31 4.90
N LEU A 279 12.07 9.99 4.68
CA LEU A 279 13.32 9.26 4.43
C LEU A 279 13.88 9.54 3.03
N GLY A 280 13.04 9.94 2.07
CA GLY A 280 13.47 10.43 0.76
C GLY A 280 13.92 9.32 -0.21
N GLU A 281 14.65 9.72 -1.26
CA GLU A 281 14.94 8.88 -2.43
C GLU A 281 15.87 7.68 -2.15
N GLU A 282 16.76 7.78 -1.16
CA GLU A 282 17.80 6.78 -0.89
C GLU A 282 17.25 5.42 -0.48
N LEU A 283 16.03 5.38 0.08
CA LEU A 283 15.41 4.16 0.59
C LEU A 283 14.95 3.21 -0.52
N TRP A 284 14.58 3.76 -1.68
CA TRP A 284 13.86 3.03 -2.73
C TRP A 284 14.79 2.38 -3.78
N GLY A 285 16.06 2.76 -3.82
CA GLY A 285 17.01 2.23 -4.80
C GLY A 285 16.62 2.56 -6.25
N GLU A 286 16.77 1.61 -7.17
CA GLU A 286 16.44 1.86 -8.59
C GLU A 286 14.94 1.94 -8.84
N ASP A 287 14.16 1.00 -8.29
CA ASP A 287 12.69 1.05 -8.28
C ASP A 287 12.03 1.17 -9.68
N LEU A 288 12.69 0.59 -10.70
CA LEU A 288 12.21 0.59 -12.10
C LEU A 288 11.54 -0.73 -12.51
N GLU A 289 11.55 -1.71 -11.62
CA GLU A 289 10.83 -2.97 -11.78
C GLU A 289 9.76 -2.99 -10.69
N ILE A 290 8.49 -3.07 -11.07
CA ILE A 290 7.35 -2.99 -10.16
C ILE A 290 6.58 -4.31 -10.15
N GLU A 291 5.98 -4.62 -9.01
CA GLU A 291 5.23 -5.83 -8.78
C GLU A 291 3.88 -5.78 -9.50
N VAL A 292 3.52 -6.87 -10.17
CA VAL A 292 2.21 -7.01 -10.84
C VAL A 292 1.23 -7.68 -9.88
N GLY A 293 0.32 -6.87 -9.33
CA GLY A 293 -0.77 -7.34 -8.49
C GLY A 293 -1.93 -7.96 -9.30
N ARG A 294 -2.39 -9.15 -8.88
CA ARG A 294 -3.55 -9.84 -9.47
C ARG A 294 -4.76 -9.65 -8.57
N VAL A 295 -5.70 -8.81 -8.97
CA VAL A 295 -6.89 -8.46 -8.15
C VAL A 295 -7.57 -9.73 -7.61
N LEU A 296 -7.82 -9.76 -6.30
CA LEU A 296 -8.51 -10.84 -5.60
C LEU A 296 -9.88 -10.40 -5.11
N LEU A 297 -9.95 -9.27 -4.41
CA LEU A 297 -11.19 -8.74 -3.86
C LEU A 297 -11.41 -7.30 -4.28
N SER A 298 -12.67 -6.98 -4.57
CA SER A 298 -13.14 -5.60 -4.65
C SER A 298 -14.26 -5.38 -3.65
N VAL A 299 -14.33 -4.18 -3.07
CA VAL A 299 -15.41 -3.80 -2.15
C VAL A 299 -16.09 -2.52 -2.60
N ARG A 300 -17.35 -2.37 -2.22
CA ARG A 300 -18.11 -1.13 -2.33
C ARG A 300 -18.92 -0.94 -1.06
N ALA A 301 -18.96 0.28 -0.54
CA ALA A 301 -19.78 0.54 0.63
C ALA A 301 -21.26 0.53 0.23
N VAL A 302 -22.10 -0.08 1.04
CA VAL A 302 -23.53 -0.19 0.78
C VAL A 302 -24.31 0.21 2.01
N ARG A 303 -25.45 0.88 1.79
CA ARG A 303 -26.42 1.19 2.84
C ARG A 303 -27.71 0.44 2.56
N THR A 304 -28.13 -0.40 3.48
CA THR A 304 -29.38 -1.14 3.44
C THR A 304 -30.28 -0.71 4.60
N ASP A 305 -31.53 -1.15 4.62
CA ASP A 305 -32.48 -0.84 5.69
C ASP A 305 -32.00 -1.35 7.08
N GLY A 306 -31.07 -2.30 7.11
CA GLY A 306 -30.47 -2.87 8.32
C GLY A 306 -29.16 -2.21 8.78
N GLY A 307 -28.63 -1.23 8.05
CA GLY A 307 -27.39 -0.52 8.39
C GLY A 307 -26.48 -0.23 7.20
N SER A 308 -25.25 0.22 7.48
CA SER A 308 -24.20 0.39 6.48
C SER A 308 -23.13 -0.70 6.61
N GLY A 309 -22.63 -1.18 5.49
CA GLY A 309 -21.60 -2.21 5.45
C GLY A 309 -20.83 -2.20 4.13
N TRP A 310 -20.15 -3.30 3.85
CA TRP A 310 -19.38 -3.48 2.62
C TRP A 310 -19.91 -4.67 1.84
N GLU A 311 -20.20 -4.44 0.56
CA GLU A 311 -20.39 -5.51 -0.42
C GLU A 311 -19.01 -5.90 -0.95
N ALA A 312 -18.71 -7.20 -0.98
CA ALA A 312 -17.44 -7.74 -1.46
C ALA A 312 -17.66 -8.60 -2.71
N ARG A 313 -16.75 -8.49 -3.67
CA ARG A 313 -16.68 -9.30 -4.89
C ARG A 313 -15.33 -9.99 -4.95
N SER A 314 -15.33 -11.32 -5.08
CA SER A 314 -14.13 -12.09 -5.38
C SER A 314 -13.91 -12.19 -6.89
N HIS A 315 -12.63 -12.25 -7.29
CA HIS A 315 -12.21 -12.45 -8.67
C HIS A 315 -11.48 -13.78 -8.76
N GLU A 316 -12.14 -14.81 -9.28
CA GLU A 316 -11.54 -16.14 -9.41
C GLU A 316 -10.72 -16.27 -10.68
N VAL A 317 -9.53 -16.84 -10.55
CA VAL A 317 -8.59 -17.04 -11.66
C VAL A 317 -7.93 -18.41 -11.46
N ASP A 318 -7.87 -19.22 -12.52
CA ASP A 318 -7.22 -20.53 -12.46
C ASP A 318 -5.68 -20.42 -12.44
N ASN A 319 -5.02 -21.46 -11.95
CA ASN A 319 -3.55 -21.52 -11.89
C ASN A 319 -2.88 -21.27 -13.26
N LYS A 320 -3.48 -21.73 -14.36
CA LYS A 320 -2.89 -21.55 -15.69
C LYS A 320 -2.84 -20.06 -16.07
N SER A 321 -3.91 -19.34 -15.77
CA SER A 321 -4.06 -17.91 -16.06
C SER A 321 -3.20 -17.08 -15.10
N LEU A 322 -3.15 -17.41 -13.81
CA LEU A 322 -2.26 -16.76 -12.84
C LEU A 322 -0.79 -16.86 -13.26
N ASN A 323 -0.35 -18.04 -13.69
CA ASN A 323 1.03 -18.31 -14.14
C ASN A 323 1.36 -17.66 -15.49
N ALA A 324 0.36 -17.26 -16.28
CA ALA A 324 0.57 -16.55 -17.55
C ALA A 324 0.78 -15.03 -17.35
N ILE A 325 0.35 -14.50 -16.20
CA ILE A 325 0.54 -13.09 -15.85
C ILE A 325 1.98 -12.92 -15.33
N PRO A 326 2.75 -11.94 -15.83
CA PRO A 326 4.10 -11.67 -15.33
C PRO A 326 4.07 -11.30 -13.84
N THR A 327 5.16 -11.56 -13.11
CA THR A 327 5.25 -11.20 -11.68
C THR A 327 5.70 -9.77 -11.47
N THR A 328 6.50 -9.26 -12.39
CA THR A 328 6.97 -7.88 -12.44
C THR A 328 6.80 -7.28 -13.83
N GLU A 329 6.77 -5.96 -13.88
CA GLU A 329 6.85 -5.20 -15.13
C GLU A 329 7.82 -4.02 -14.96
N GLN A 330 8.28 -3.48 -16.09
CA GLN A 330 9.13 -2.29 -16.05
C GLN A 330 8.27 -1.05 -15.85
N TRP A 331 8.57 -0.29 -14.81
CA TRP A 331 7.97 1.01 -14.61
C TRP A 331 8.37 1.97 -15.75
N ARG A 332 7.40 2.76 -16.18
CA ARG A 332 7.58 3.83 -17.17
C ARG A 332 6.64 4.98 -16.84
N PRO A 333 6.99 6.22 -17.18
CA PRO A 333 6.06 7.34 -17.12
C PRO A 333 4.90 7.15 -18.10
N GLU A 334 3.84 7.92 -17.89
CA GLU A 334 2.71 7.96 -18.82
C GLU A 334 3.12 8.68 -20.09
N ILE A 335 2.83 8.08 -21.24
CA ILE A 335 2.93 8.75 -22.55
C ILE A 335 1.66 9.58 -22.72
N ILE A 336 1.84 10.86 -23.01
CA ILE A 336 0.76 11.85 -23.09
C ILE A 336 0.79 12.61 -24.41
N GLU A 337 -0.33 13.23 -24.78
CA GLU A 337 -0.39 14.11 -25.95
C GLU A 337 0.09 15.53 -25.60
N LEU A 338 0.26 16.38 -26.62
CA LEU A 338 0.75 17.74 -26.45
C LEU A 338 -0.21 18.59 -25.59
N GLU A 339 -1.51 18.35 -25.72
CA GLU A 339 -2.58 19.01 -24.97
C GLU A 339 -2.40 18.78 -23.47
N GLU A 340 -2.28 17.51 -23.06
CA GLU A 340 -1.96 17.14 -21.69
C GLU A 340 -0.62 17.70 -21.20
N PHE A 341 0.42 17.64 -22.04
CA PHE A 341 1.76 18.11 -21.69
C PHE A 341 1.77 19.61 -21.34
N VAL A 342 1.12 20.45 -22.16
CA VAL A 342 1.03 21.89 -21.92
C VAL A 342 0.23 22.20 -20.65
N LEU A 343 -0.91 21.52 -20.43
CA LEU A 343 -1.72 21.74 -19.23
C LEU A 343 -1.00 21.29 -17.96
N LEU A 344 -0.27 20.17 -18.01
CA LEU A 344 0.55 19.71 -16.88
C LEU A 344 1.73 20.63 -16.63
N LEU A 345 2.37 21.19 -17.67
CA LEU A 345 3.44 22.16 -17.52
C LEU A 345 2.96 23.41 -16.77
N ARG A 346 1.80 23.97 -17.16
CA ARG A 346 1.18 25.10 -16.45
C ARG A 346 0.95 24.79 -14.97
N LEU A 347 0.41 23.60 -14.67
CA LEU A 347 0.20 23.18 -13.29
C LEU A 347 1.52 23.03 -12.51
N CYS A 348 2.58 22.53 -13.15
CA CYS A 348 3.91 22.39 -12.52
C CYS A 348 4.55 23.75 -12.22
N GLU A 349 4.25 24.78 -13.02
CA GLU A 349 4.64 26.17 -12.78
C GLU A 349 3.78 26.86 -11.70
N GLY A 350 2.80 26.15 -11.15
CA GLY A 350 1.89 26.65 -10.12
C GLY A 350 0.72 27.47 -10.66
N GLU A 351 0.49 27.45 -11.98
CA GLU A 351 -0.65 28.13 -12.59
C GLU A 351 -1.96 27.33 -12.42
N GLU A 352 -3.08 28.05 -12.51
CA GLU A 352 -4.41 27.45 -12.44
C GLU A 352 -4.84 26.91 -13.81
N VAL A 353 -5.35 25.68 -13.85
CA VAL A 353 -6.00 25.11 -15.04
C VAL A 353 -7.47 24.89 -14.72
N ARG A 354 -8.35 25.57 -15.45
CA ARG A 354 -9.80 25.47 -15.26
C ARG A 354 -10.50 24.94 -16.51
N SER A 355 -11.46 24.05 -16.31
CA SER A 355 -12.30 23.48 -17.38
C SER A 355 -13.21 24.51 -18.06
N ASP A 356 -13.40 25.67 -17.44
CA ASP A 356 -14.23 26.75 -17.94
C ASP A 356 -13.43 27.94 -18.49
N ASP A 357 -12.10 27.83 -18.57
CA ASP A 357 -11.21 28.85 -19.10
C ASP A 357 -11.42 29.05 -20.62
N PRO A 358 -11.84 30.24 -21.08
CA PRO A 358 -12.08 30.51 -22.50
C PRO A 358 -10.82 30.43 -23.37
N GLU A 359 -9.64 30.78 -22.84
CA GLU A 359 -8.39 30.75 -23.60
C GLU A 359 -7.94 29.31 -23.84
N ILE A 360 -8.03 28.47 -22.80
CA ILE A 360 -7.72 27.03 -22.92
C ILE A 360 -8.69 26.37 -23.91
N LYS A 361 -9.99 26.68 -23.82
CA LYS A 361 -10.99 26.15 -24.76
C LYS A 361 -10.70 26.58 -26.20
N SER A 362 -10.47 27.86 -26.43
CA SER A 362 -10.12 28.39 -27.75
C SER A 362 -8.86 27.73 -28.34
N TRP A 363 -7.85 27.51 -27.50
CA TRP A 363 -6.62 26.83 -27.90
C TRP A 363 -6.88 25.36 -28.28
N LEU A 364 -7.64 24.61 -27.48
CA LEU A 364 -8.01 23.22 -27.80
C LEU A 364 -8.91 23.13 -29.04
N ASP A 365 -9.88 24.03 -29.18
CA ASP A 365 -10.76 24.13 -30.35
C ASP A 365 -9.95 24.39 -31.62
N SER A 366 -8.92 25.24 -31.57
CA SER A 366 -8.01 25.50 -32.70
C SER A 366 -7.23 24.26 -33.15
N ARG A 367 -7.15 23.25 -32.29
CA ARG A 367 -6.49 21.96 -32.52
C ARG A 367 -7.49 20.84 -32.82
N GLY A 368 -8.79 21.12 -32.78
CA GLY A 368 -9.85 20.15 -33.02
C GLY A 368 -10.02 19.14 -31.89
N VAL A 369 -9.67 19.49 -30.65
CA VAL A 369 -9.72 18.61 -29.48
C VAL A 369 -10.73 19.15 -28.47
N ASP A 370 -11.59 18.29 -27.92
CA ASP A 370 -12.50 18.66 -26.83
C ASP A 370 -11.76 18.62 -25.47
N PHE A 371 -11.98 19.65 -24.65
CA PHE A 371 -11.49 19.68 -23.27
C PHE A 371 -11.97 18.47 -22.46
N SER A 372 -13.19 17.98 -22.72
CA SER A 372 -13.73 16.82 -21.97
C SER A 372 -12.88 15.56 -22.19
N ASP A 373 -12.38 15.35 -23.41
CA ASP A 373 -11.50 14.24 -23.75
C ASP A 373 -10.12 14.42 -23.12
N VAL A 374 -9.53 15.63 -23.20
CA VAL A 374 -8.24 15.95 -22.57
C VAL A 374 -8.32 15.75 -21.06
N LEU A 375 -9.40 16.21 -20.42
CA LEU A 375 -9.65 16.02 -18.99
C LEU A 375 -9.70 14.54 -18.63
N SER A 376 -10.40 13.73 -19.43
CA SER A 376 -10.48 12.28 -19.20
C SER A 376 -9.10 11.63 -19.26
N ARG A 377 -8.29 11.98 -20.25
CA ARG A 377 -6.90 11.49 -20.39
C ARG A 377 -6.01 11.95 -19.23
N LEU A 378 -6.09 13.22 -18.85
CA LEU A 378 -5.36 13.78 -17.70
C LEU A 378 -5.72 13.06 -16.39
N LEU A 379 -7.00 12.87 -16.11
CA LEU A 379 -7.43 12.17 -14.89
C LEU A 379 -7.00 10.70 -14.91
N LYS A 380 -6.91 10.07 -16.08
CA LYS A 380 -6.39 8.70 -16.23
C LYS A 380 -4.92 8.58 -15.83
N THR A 381 -4.11 9.63 -15.99
CA THR A 381 -2.70 9.63 -15.57
C THR A 381 -2.50 9.54 -14.06
N ARG A 382 -3.53 9.92 -13.26
CA ARG A 382 -3.46 10.04 -11.80
C ARG A 382 -2.40 11.02 -11.28
N LEU A 383 -1.85 11.88 -12.14
CA LEU A 383 -0.99 12.99 -11.76
C LEU A 383 -1.82 14.21 -11.33
N VAL A 384 -3.09 14.28 -11.76
CA VAL A 384 -4.03 15.34 -11.44
C VAL A 384 -5.38 14.79 -10.94
N ALA A 385 -6.11 15.63 -10.22
CA ALA A 385 -7.50 15.40 -9.86
C ALA A 385 -8.35 16.67 -10.04
N SER A 386 -9.66 16.47 -10.10
CA SER A 386 -10.65 17.54 -10.30
C SER A 386 -11.20 18.07 -8.97
N SER A 387 -11.44 19.38 -8.93
CA SER A 387 -12.11 20.09 -7.83
C SER A 387 -13.09 21.11 -8.42
N GLY A 388 -14.32 20.68 -8.69
CA GLY A 388 -15.26 21.48 -9.48
C GLY A 388 -14.71 21.73 -10.88
N HIS A 389 -14.53 23.00 -11.26
CA HIS A 389 -13.93 23.38 -12.54
C HIS A 389 -12.41 23.38 -12.54
N ASN A 390 -11.76 23.25 -11.38
CA ASN A 390 -10.31 23.38 -11.28
C ASN A 390 -9.65 22.01 -11.34
N LEU A 391 -8.56 21.92 -12.11
CA LEU A 391 -7.64 20.80 -12.06
C LEU A 391 -6.50 21.15 -11.11
N LYS A 392 -6.01 20.17 -10.34
CA LYS A 392 -4.80 20.34 -9.54
C LYS A 392 -3.92 19.13 -9.63
N LEU A 393 -2.61 19.35 -9.51
CA LEU A 393 -1.64 18.28 -9.29
C LEU A 393 -1.90 17.59 -7.96
N ILE A 394 -1.88 16.26 -8.01
CA ILE A 394 -1.88 15.38 -6.84
C ILE A 394 -0.56 14.61 -6.73
N ALA A 395 0.23 14.54 -7.80
CA ALA A 395 1.62 14.13 -7.74
C ALA A 395 2.41 15.03 -6.76
N LYS A 396 3.27 14.43 -5.93
CA LYS A 396 4.16 15.14 -5.00
C LYS A 396 5.19 15.93 -5.79
N GLU A 397 5.78 15.28 -6.79
CA GLU A 397 6.68 15.90 -7.75
C GLU A 397 6.34 15.39 -9.15
N CYS A 398 5.64 16.21 -9.94
CA CYS A 398 5.35 15.88 -11.33
C CYS A 398 6.53 16.30 -12.21
N ARG A 399 7.11 15.35 -12.96
CA ARG A 399 8.13 15.61 -13.97
C ARG A 399 7.56 15.36 -15.36
N LEU A 400 8.03 16.18 -16.30
CA LEU A 400 7.68 16.10 -17.71
C LEU A 400 8.95 16.05 -18.54
N ALA A 401 8.93 15.31 -19.64
CA ALA A 401 9.99 15.30 -20.63
C ALA A 401 9.45 15.09 -22.04
N MET A 402 10.21 15.58 -23.02
CA MET A 402 10.04 15.23 -24.43
C MET A 402 11.18 14.28 -24.81
N LEU A 403 10.84 13.09 -25.27
CA LEU A 403 11.80 12.08 -25.68
C LEU A 403 12.43 12.43 -27.04
N PRO A 404 13.63 11.91 -27.36
CA PRO A 404 14.24 12.09 -28.68
C PRO A 404 13.38 11.57 -29.84
N THR A 405 12.46 10.65 -29.57
CA THR A 405 11.46 10.13 -30.51
C THR A 405 10.31 11.10 -30.79
N GLY A 406 10.23 12.23 -30.07
CA GLY A 406 9.16 13.22 -30.17
C GLY A 406 7.95 12.93 -29.28
N GLU A 407 7.95 11.84 -28.52
CA GLU A 407 6.90 11.50 -27.55
C GLU A 407 7.00 12.37 -26.29
N TYR A 408 5.85 12.77 -25.74
CA TYR A 408 5.77 13.47 -24.46
C TYR A 408 5.49 12.49 -23.34
N VAL A 409 6.18 12.64 -22.21
CA VAL A 409 6.00 11.79 -21.03
C VAL A 409 5.84 12.62 -19.77
N ALA A 410 5.04 12.11 -18.82
CA ALA A 410 4.88 12.68 -17.50
C ALA A 410 4.82 11.60 -16.40
N GLY A 411 5.32 11.90 -15.22
CA GLY A 411 5.29 10.95 -14.10
C GLY A 411 5.63 11.56 -12.75
N GLU A 412 5.34 10.81 -11.69
CA GLU A 412 5.74 11.11 -10.32
C GLU A 412 7.26 10.89 -10.14
N ASN A 413 7.92 11.80 -9.43
CA ASN A 413 9.36 11.77 -9.20
C ASN A 413 9.77 12.00 -7.74
N SER A 414 8.85 11.98 -6.77
CA SER A 414 9.21 12.20 -5.36
C SER A 414 10.19 11.16 -4.77
N THR A 415 10.42 10.05 -5.46
CA THR A 415 11.46 9.06 -5.10
C THR A 415 12.65 9.05 -6.07
N GLY A 416 12.72 9.98 -7.04
CA GLY A 416 13.70 10.02 -8.12
C GLY A 416 13.49 8.98 -9.24
N ARG A 417 12.37 8.25 -9.21
CA ARG A 417 12.09 7.13 -10.14
C ARG A 417 12.03 7.58 -11.60
N PHE A 418 11.38 8.72 -11.88
CA PHE A 418 11.30 9.28 -13.23
C PHE A 418 12.69 9.64 -13.76
N ASP A 419 13.52 10.30 -12.95
CA ASP A 419 14.86 10.69 -13.35
C ASP A 419 15.74 9.46 -13.64
N ARG A 420 15.70 8.44 -12.78
CA ARG A 420 16.41 7.17 -13.03
C ARG A 420 15.97 6.48 -14.32
N TRP A 421 14.67 6.49 -14.61
CA TRP A 421 14.15 5.97 -15.88
C TRP A 421 14.69 6.77 -17.07
N MET A 422 14.66 8.10 -17.01
CA MET A 422 15.19 8.98 -18.05
C MET A 422 16.69 8.73 -18.31
N TYR A 423 17.50 8.60 -17.25
CA TYR A 423 18.92 8.28 -17.39
C TYR A 423 19.15 6.96 -18.14
N ARG A 424 18.35 5.92 -17.85
CA ARG A 424 18.43 4.65 -18.60
C ARG A 424 18.08 4.82 -20.08
N GLN A 425 17.07 5.63 -20.41
CA GLN A 425 16.72 5.88 -21.81
C GLN A 425 17.84 6.60 -22.56
N ILE A 426 18.47 7.60 -21.93
CA ILE A 426 19.60 8.34 -22.49
C ILE A 426 20.81 7.42 -22.69
N GLU A 427 21.14 6.57 -21.71
CA GLU A 427 22.21 5.59 -21.85
C GLU A 427 21.95 4.57 -22.98
N ALA A 428 20.71 4.09 -23.10
CA ALA A 428 20.33 3.15 -24.14
C ALA A 428 20.47 3.76 -25.54
N ALA A 429 20.05 5.02 -25.70
CA ALA A 429 20.18 5.79 -26.95
C ALA A 429 21.65 6.03 -27.34
N HIS A 430 22.54 6.29 -26.37
CA HIS A 430 23.98 6.41 -26.65
C HIS A 430 24.62 5.09 -27.08
N LYS A 431 24.14 3.95 -26.57
CA LYS A 431 24.66 2.62 -26.93
C LYS A 431 24.15 2.14 -28.29
N HIS A 432 23.00 2.63 -28.75
CA HIS A 432 22.39 2.28 -30.03
C HIS A 432 21.93 3.56 -30.76
N PRO A 433 22.85 4.34 -31.35
CA PRO A 433 22.46 5.52 -32.11
C PRO A 433 21.48 5.11 -33.22
N PRO A 434 20.43 5.90 -33.49
CA PRO A 434 19.54 5.63 -34.61
C PRO A 434 20.39 5.53 -35.88
N ASN A 435 20.16 4.48 -36.67
CA ASN A 435 20.77 4.37 -38.00
C ASN A 435 20.32 5.58 -38.81
N ASP A 436 21.21 6.55 -39.00
CA ASP A 436 21.06 7.63 -39.97
C ASP A 436 20.95 7.01 -41.37
N GLY A 437 19.71 6.74 -41.77
CA GLY A 437 19.41 5.90 -42.90
C GLY A 437 18.17 6.32 -43.67
N SER A 438 17.93 7.64 -43.80
CA SER A 438 17.20 8.26 -44.92
C SER A 438 17.03 9.77 -44.74
N MET A 439 17.90 10.55 -45.39
CA MET A 439 17.53 11.85 -45.96
C MET A 439 16.84 11.64 -47.30
#